data_AF-A0A316NYR5-F1
#
_entry.id   AF-A0A316NYR5-F1
#
_cell.length_a   1.000
_cell.length_b   1.000
_cell.length_c   1.000
_cell.angle_alpha   90.00
_cell.angle_beta   90.00
_cell.angle_gamma   90.00
#
_symmetry.space_group_name_H-M   'P 1'
#
loop_
_entity.id
_entity.type
_entity.pdbx_description
1 polymer ?
#
loop_
_entity_poly.entity_id
_entity_poly.type
_entity_poly.pdbx_seq_one_letter_code
_entity_poly.pdbx_strand_id
1 'polypeptide(L)'
;MFLNLRKGSSVYVLDTRETPKFYVATVKEIGIPYYPQPTPGQLTPFQQQYINIVLDNNESWGVRTNMDVESKDGLTVSMTREGLMPAITAAQKESTDIINSFDRHKANLAAYDQILKELDPSYAKTREQDEEIKRLNKELADLKGLIKSVPTLNDIKSLLKPETPKTK
;
A
#
# COMPACT_ATOMS: atom_id res chain seq x y z
N MET A 1 13.31 18.94 22.84
CA MET A 1 12.05 19.47 22.29
C MET A 1 12.32 20.24 21.01
N PHE A 2 11.37 20.23 20.06
CA PHE A 2 11.56 20.82 18.73
C PHE A 2 11.87 22.31 18.76
N LEU A 3 11.46 23.05 19.81
CA LEU A 3 11.86 24.44 20.04
C LEU A 3 13.39 24.66 20.02
N ASN A 4 14.17 23.62 20.34
CA ASN A 4 15.64 23.68 20.39
C ASN A 4 16.29 23.36 19.04
N LEU A 5 15.53 23.02 18.00
CA LEU A 5 16.09 22.81 16.66
C LEU A 5 16.73 24.10 16.15
N ARG A 6 17.85 23.94 15.44
CA ARG A 6 18.54 25.01 14.72
C ARG A 6 18.84 24.52 13.31
N LYS A 7 19.15 25.44 12.39
CA LYS A 7 19.68 25.06 11.08
C LYS A 7 20.92 24.19 11.28
N GLY A 8 20.98 23.06 10.59
CA GLY A 8 22.02 22.05 10.75
C GLY A 8 21.75 20.98 11.80
N SER A 9 20.68 21.08 12.60
CA SER A 9 20.29 20.00 13.53
C SER A 9 19.88 18.75 12.76
N SER A 10 20.30 17.57 13.23
CA SER A 10 19.81 16.30 12.72
C SER A 10 18.49 15.91 13.39
N VAL A 11 17.58 15.35 12.60
CA VAL A 11 16.33 14.71 13.06
C VAL A 11 16.22 13.32 12.48
N TYR A 12 15.51 12.46 13.18
CA TYR A 12 15.24 11.08 12.79
C TYR A 12 13.84 10.98 12.21
N VAL A 13 13.71 10.36 11.05
CA VAL A 13 12.45 10.29 10.32
C VAL A 13 12.09 8.84 10.02
N LEU A 14 10.85 8.49 10.32
CA LEU A 14 10.18 7.27 9.89
C LEU A 14 9.09 7.65 8.89
N ASP A 15 9.16 7.11 7.67
CA ASP A 15 8.15 7.25 6.63
C ASP A 15 7.44 5.93 6.40
N THR A 16 6.15 5.86 6.72
CA THR A 16 5.27 4.69 6.55
C THR A 16 4.19 4.92 5.51
N ARG A 17 4.31 5.93 4.64
CA ARG A 17 3.32 6.21 3.58
C ARG A 17 3.30 5.14 2.50
N GLU A 18 4.46 4.53 2.25
CA GLU A 18 4.63 3.40 1.33
C GLU A 18 5.31 2.24 2.06
N THR A 19 6.30 1.61 1.42
CA THR A 19 7.22 0.71 2.12
C THR A 19 7.94 1.50 3.21
N PRO A 20 7.89 1.06 4.49
CA PRO A 20 8.49 1.80 5.58
C PRO A 20 9.97 2.10 5.38
N LYS A 21 10.37 3.37 5.56
CA LYS A 21 11.74 3.86 5.42
C LYS A 21 12.16 4.62 6.66
N PHE A 22 13.41 4.41 7.08
CA PHE A 22 14.05 5.18 8.13
C PHE A 22 15.23 5.96 7.55
N TYR A 23 15.35 7.24 7.89
CA TYR A 23 16.48 8.07 7.51
C TYR A 23 16.75 9.17 8.54
N VAL A 24 17.95 9.72 8.48
CA VAL A 24 18.34 10.92 9.23
C VAL A 24 18.32 12.08 8.24
N ALA A 25 17.65 13.16 8.61
CA ALA A 25 17.57 14.38 7.82
C ALA A 25 18.18 15.56 8.58
N THR A 26 18.70 16.53 7.85
CA THR A 26 19.23 17.77 8.42
C THR A 26 18.22 18.90 8.26
N VAL A 27 18.00 19.67 9.33
CA VAL A 27 17.13 20.85 9.27
C VAL A 27 17.82 21.94 8.45
N LYS A 28 17.24 22.26 7.29
CA LYS A 28 17.69 23.29 6.36
C LYS A 28 17.20 24.69 6.76
N GLU A 29 15.93 24.80 7.18
CA GLU A 29 15.29 26.05 7.59
C GLU A 29 14.33 25.83 8.75
N ILE A 30 14.11 26.88 9.55
CA ILE A 30 13.17 26.90 10.68
C ILE A 30 12.35 28.19 10.57
N GLY A 31 11.03 28.02 10.50
CA GLY A 31 10.07 29.10 10.53
C GLY A 31 9.85 29.65 11.94
N ILE A 32 9.26 30.85 12.01
CA ILE A 32 8.87 31.45 13.27
C ILE A 32 7.76 30.63 13.95
N PRO A 33 7.76 30.55 15.30
CA PRO A 33 6.67 29.89 15.99
C PRO A 33 5.31 30.54 15.73
N TYR A 34 4.28 29.73 15.58
CA TYR A 34 2.91 30.19 15.31
C TYR A 34 1.87 29.32 16.02
N TYR A 35 0.67 29.87 16.22
CA TYR A 35 -0.49 29.11 16.65
C TYR A 35 -1.35 28.77 15.43
N PRO A 36 -1.76 27.51 15.24
CA PRO A 36 -2.62 27.14 14.12
C PRO A 36 -3.98 27.84 14.26
N GLN A 37 -4.53 28.27 13.13
CA GLN A 37 -5.86 28.89 13.11
C GLN A 37 -6.92 27.86 13.50
N PRO A 38 -7.89 28.22 14.36
CA PRO A 38 -8.96 27.31 14.73
C PRO A 38 -9.83 26.98 13.52
N THR A 39 -10.07 25.69 13.29
CA THR A 39 -11.01 25.23 12.25
C THR A 39 -12.44 25.49 12.72
N PRO A 40 -13.29 26.20 11.94
CA PRO A 40 -14.67 26.46 12.32
C PRO A 40 -15.43 25.16 12.62
N GLY A 41 -16.13 25.10 13.77
CA GLY A 41 -16.92 23.93 14.18
C GLY A 41 -16.16 22.87 14.98
N GLN A 42 -14.84 23.01 15.16
CA GLN A 42 -14.07 22.19 16.09
C GLN A 42 -13.74 22.97 17.36
N LEU A 43 -14.07 22.41 18.53
CA LEU A 43 -13.51 22.87 19.81
C LEU A 43 -12.00 22.63 19.73
N THR A 44 -11.22 23.67 19.52
CA THR A 44 -9.75 23.55 19.55
C THR A 44 -9.31 23.36 20.99
N PRO A 45 -8.76 22.19 21.38
CA PRO A 45 -8.09 22.06 22.67
C PRO A 45 -6.89 23.01 22.70
N PHE A 46 -6.52 23.47 23.89
CA PHE A 46 -5.41 24.36 24.25
C PHE A 46 -4.46 24.74 23.09
N GLN A 47 -4.33 26.04 22.82
CA GLN A 47 -3.48 26.55 21.75
C GLN A 47 -2.03 26.04 21.91
N GLN A 48 -1.66 25.05 21.10
CA GLN A 48 -0.30 24.52 21.02
C GLN A 48 0.47 25.33 19.98
N GLN A 49 1.71 25.71 20.32
CA GLN A 49 2.57 26.46 19.43
C GLN A 49 3.37 25.51 18.53
N TYR A 50 3.37 25.78 17.22
CA TYR A 50 4.07 25.01 16.20
C TYR A 50 5.22 25.82 15.63
N ILE A 51 6.21 25.12 15.07
CA ILE A 51 7.22 25.70 14.17
C ILE A 51 7.22 24.90 12.87
N ASN A 52 7.45 25.56 11.74
CA ASN A 52 7.70 24.88 10.49
C ASN A 52 9.19 24.57 10.37
N ILE A 53 9.55 23.34 10.05
CA ILE A 53 10.91 22.94 9.72
C ILE A 53 10.95 22.51 8.26
N VAL A 54 12.01 22.89 7.56
CA VAL A 54 12.30 22.39 6.21
C VAL A 54 13.55 21.52 6.32
N LEU A 55 13.45 20.30 5.82
CA LEU A 55 14.54 19.33 5.81
C LEU A 55 15.38 19.47 4.53
N ASP A 56 16.56 18.85 4.52
CA ASP A 56 17.49 18.82 3.38
C ASP A 56 16.92 18.14 2.12
N ASN A 57 15.97 17.21 2.30
CA ASN A 57 15.16 16.63 1.23
C ASN A 57 14.03 17.56 0.72
N ASN A 58 14.01 18.84 1.12
CA ASN A 58 12.97 19.85 0.84
C ASN A 58 11.57 19.52 1.39
N GLU A 59 11.44 18.57 2.31
CA GLU A 59 10.17 18.28 2.97
C GLU A 59 9.91 19.29 4.10
N SER A 60 8.70 19.87 4.15
CA SER A 60 8.32 20.91 5.11
C SER A 60 7.26 20.38 6.08
N TRP A 61 7.49 20.58 7.38
CA TRP A 61 6.68 20.00 8.44
C TRP A 61 6.40 20.98 9.56
N GLY A 62 5.15 21.03 10.02
CA GLY A 62 4.78 21.73 11.25
C GLY A 62 4.92 20.78 12.44
N VAL A 63 5.80 21.11 13.38
CA VAL A 63 6.02 20.32 14.61
C VAL A 63 5.68 21.14 15.85
N ARG A 64 5.08 20.50 16.84
CA ARG A 64 4.77 21.16 18.12
C ARG A 64 6.04 21.48 18.88
N THR A 65 6.21 22.75 19.22
CA THR A 65 7.46 23.27 19.82
C THR A 65 7.87 22.56 21.11
N ASN A 66 6.89 22.17 21.93
CA ASN A 66 7.08 21.51 23.23
C ASN A 66 7.21 19.98 23.15
N MET A 67 7.16 19.39 21.96
CA MET A 67 7.28 17.93 21.76
C MET A 67 8.68 17.55 21.29
N ASP A 68 9.02 16.27 21.41
CA ASP A 68 10.25 15.65 20.88
C ASP A 68 9.99 14.70 19.70
N VAL A 69 8.71 14.37 19.50
CA VAL A 69 8.22 13.48 18.45
C VAL A 69 6.93 14.10 17.90
N GLU A 70 6.80 14.12 16.58
CA GLU A 70 5.59 14.54 15.89
C GLU A 70 5.26 13.51 14.81
N SER A 71 3.98 13.14 14.68
CA SER A 71 3.52 12.21 13.65
C SER A 71 2.35 12.80 12.90
N LYS A 72 2.41 12.77 11.57
CA LYS A 72 1.33 13.25 10.70
C LYS A 72 1.39 12.54 9.36
N ASP A 73 0.23 12.05 8.89
CA ASP A 73 0.03 11.47 7.56
C ASP A 73 1.08 10.41 7.16
N GLY A 74 1.42 9.52 8.09
CA GLY A 74 2.39 8.45 7.87
C GLY A 74 3.86 8.88 7.92
N LEU A 75 4.17 10.12 8.28
CA LEU A 75 5.55 10.51 8.62
C LEU A 75 5.65 10.79 10.12
N THR A 76 6.69 10.25 10.76
CA THR A 76 7.05 10.54 12.13
C THR A 76 8.45 11.14 12.18
N VAL A 77 8.57 12.34 12.76
CA VAL A 77 9.84 13.01 13.01
C VAL A 77 10.14 12.97 14.49
N SER A 78 11.39 12.69 14.87
CA SER A 78 11.86 12.72 16.25
C SER A 78 13.23 13.35 16.39
N MET A 79 13.48 13.95 17.55
CA MET A 79 14.81 14.42 17.96
C MET A 79 15.76 13.29 18.37
N THR A 80 15.26 12.07 18.62
CA THR A 80 16.06 10.90 19.01
C THR A 80 15.66 9.66 18.21
N ARG A 81 16.51 8.63 18.21
CA ARG A 81 16.16 7.35 17.57
C ARG A 81 15.08 6.63 18.37
N GLU A 82 15.21 6.67 19.69
CA GLU A 82 14.34 6.01 20.65
C GLU A 82 12.91 6.57 20.59
N GLY A 83 12.77 7.85 20.27
CA GLY A 83 11.46 8.49 20.08
C GLY A 83 10.66 7.93 18.91
N LEU A 84 11.30 7.26 17.94
CA LEU A 84 10.61 6.58 16.84
C LEU A 84 10.10 5.19 17.20
N MET A 85 10.64 4.55 18.25
CA MET A 85 10.32 3.16 18.59
C MET A 85 8.82 2.91 18.80
N PRO A 86 8.06 3.80 19.47
CA PRO A 86 6.61 3.63 19.59
C PRO A 86 5.89 3.63 18.24
N ALA A 87 6.27 4.52 17.32
CA ALA A 87 5.66 4.61 15.99
C ALA A 87 5.99 3.38 15.13
N ILE A 88 7.24 2.90 15.19
CA ILE A 88 7.65 1.66 14.50
C ILE A 88 6.85 0.47 15.02
N THR A 89 6.75 0.33 16.34
CA THR A 89 6.02 -0.79 16.98
C THR A 89 4.54 -0.74 16.63
N ALA A 90 3.93 0.46 16.63
CA ALA A 90 2.54 0.65 16.23
C ALA A 90 2.31 0.24 14.76
N ALA A 91 3.17 0.69 13.83
CA ALA A 91 3.07 0.34 12.41
C ALA A 91 3.26 -1.17 12.15
N GLN A 92 4.19 -1.81 12.87
CA GLN A 92 4.38 -3.27 12.81
C GLN A 92 3.15 -4.02 13.32
N LYS A 93 2.57 -3.55 14.43
CA LYS A 93 1.36 -4.13 15.00
C LYS A 93 0.18 -3.98 14.04
N GLU A 94 -0.04 -2.79 13.47
CA GLU A 94 -1.10 -2.55 12.48
C GLU A 94 -0.96 -3.49 11.27
N SER A 95 0.25 -3.60 10.72
CA SER A 95 0.53 -4.51 9.60
C SER A 95 0.22 -5.97 9.95
N THR A 96 0.58 -6.39 11.17
CA THR A 96 0.31 -7.74 11.68
C THR A 96 -1.20 -7.98 11.84
N ASP A 97 -1.91 -7.02 12.42
CA ASP A 97 -3.35 -7.10 12.64
C ASP A 97 -4.10 -7.17 11.29
N ILE A 98 -3.67 -6.43 10.28
CA ILE A 98 -4.20 -6.50 8.91
C ILE A 98 -4.02 -7.91 8.34
N ILE A 99 -2.81 -8.46 8.40
CA ILE A 99 -2.51 -9.81 7.90
C ILE A 99 -3.36 -10.85 8.63
N ASN A 100 -3.41 -10.80 9.96
CA ASN A 100 -4.19 -11.73 10.78
C ASN A 100 -5.70 -11.64 10.51
N SER A 101 -6.18 -10.47 10.10
CA SER A 101 -7.58 -10.25 9.77
C SER A 101 -7.97 -10.73 8.36
N PHE A 102 -6.99 -11.03 7.50
CA PHE A 102 -7.22 -11.34 6.08
C PHE A 102 -8.22 -12.49 5.88
N ASP A 103 -7.99 -13.63 6.53
CA ASP A 103 -8.85 -14.81 6.36
C ASP A 103 -10.27 -14.56 6.87
N ARG A 104 -10.41 -13.81 7.98
CA ARG A 104 -11.71 -13.39 8.49
C ARG A 104 -12.45 -12.49 7.50
N HIS A 105 -11.78 -11.46 6.97
CA HIS A 105 -12.40 -10.57 5.99
C HIS A 105 -12.74 -11.29 4.67
N LYS A 106 -11.90 -12.25 4.25
CA LYS A 106 -12.17 -13.14 3.12
C LYS A 106 -13.42 -13.99 3.34
N ALA A 107 -13.59 -14.57 4.53
CA ALA A 107 -14.79 -15.32 4.89
C ALA A 107 -16.03 -14.41 4.95
N ASN A 108 -15.90 -13.20 5.51
CA ASN A 108 -17.00 -12.24 5.56
C ASN A 108 -17.49 -11.82 4.16
N LEU A 109 -16.59 -11.66 3.18
CA LEU A 109 -16.98 -11.36 1.80
C LEU A 109 -17.86 -12.47 1.20
N ALA A 110 -17.55 -13.74 1.47
CA ALA A 110 -18.39 -14.86 1.06
C ALA A 110 -19.75 -14.84 1.75
N ALA A 111 -19.79 -14.50 3.04
CA ALA A 111 -21.05 -14.37 3.78
C ALA A 111 -21.91 -13.21 3.26
N TYR A 112 -21.32 -12.04 2.97
CA TYR A 112 -22.04 -10.90 2.40
C TYR A 112 -22.63 -11.23 1.04
N ASP A 113 -21.90 -11.96 0.20
CA ASP A 113 -22.43 -12.41 -1.09
C ASP A 113 -23.67 -13.30 -0.93
N GLN A 114 -23.63 -14.24 0.01
CA GLN A 114 -24.78 -15.10 0.30
C GLN A 114 -25.98 -14.28 0.79
N ILE A 115 -25.75 -13.31 1.68
CA ILE A 115 -26.80 -12.39 2.16
C ILE A 115 -27.39 -11.58 0.98
N LEU A 116 -26.56 -11.09 0.07
CA LEU A 116 -27.03 -10.34 -1.10
C LEU A 116 -27.89 -11.21 -2.03
N LYS A 117 -27.52 -12.48 -2.23
CA LYS A 117 -28.32 -13.44 -3.01
C LYS A 117 -29.68 -13.73 -2.38
N GLU A 118 -29.74 -13.78 -1.05
CA GLU A 118 -30.99 -14.00 -0.31
C GLU A 118 -31.90 -12.77 -0.34
N LEU A 119 -31.34 -11.57 -0.25
CA LEU A 119 -32.10 -10.31 -0.25
C LEU A 119 -32.53 -9.88 -1.66
N ASP A 120 -31.74 -10.16 -2.68
CA ASP A 120 -31.98 -9.73 -4.05
C ASP A 120 -31.84 -10.89 -5.06
N PRO A 121 -32.98 -11.49 -5.48
CA PRO A 121 -32.99 -12.54 -6.51
C PRO A 121 -32.39 -12.12 -7.86
N SER A 122 -32.39 -10.81 -8.18
CA SER A 122 -31.81 -10.29 -9.42
C SER A 122 -30.28 -10.24 -9.34
N TYR A 123 -29.73 -9.95 -8.16
CA TYR A 123 -28.30 -10.08 -7.87
C TYR A 123 -27.86 -11.54 -8.03
N ALA A 124 -28.59 -12.49 -7.44
CA ALA A 124 -28.29 -13.91 -7.56
C ALA A 124 -28.21 -14.38 -9.02
N LYS A 125 -29.21 -14.03 -9.83
CA LYS A 125 -29.26 -14.40 -11.25
C LYS A 125 -28.13 -13.77 -12.07
N THR A 126 -27.80 -12.51 -11.82
CA THR A 126 -26.70 -11.82 -12.50
C THR A 126 -25.35 -12.46 -12.14
N ARG A 127 -25.17 -12.80 -10.86
CA ARG A 127 -23.93 -13.38 -10.34
C ARG A 127 -23.68 -14.80 -10.86
N GLU A 128 -24.74 -15.61 -10.96
CA GLU A 128 -24.67 -16.92 -11.62
C GLU A 128 -24.29 -16.80 -13.10
N GLN A 129 -24.88 -15.84 -13.83
CA GLN A 129 -24.54 -15.59 -15.23
C GLN A 129 -23.07 -15.17 -15.39
N ASP A 130 -22.56 -14.29 -14.53
CA ASP A 130 -21.17 -13.87 -14.55
C ASP A 130 -20.19 -15.01 -14.22
N GLU A 131 -20.55 -15.88 -13.27
CA GLU A 131 -19.77 -17.08 -12.95
C GLU A 131 -19.73 -18.07 -14.12
N GLU A 132 -20.87 -18.28 -14.79
CA GLU A 132 -20.98 -19.11 -15.99
C GLU A 132 -20.10 -18.57 -17.13
N ILE A 133 -20.18 -17.27 -17.42
CA ILE A 133 -19.36 -16.61 -18.44
C ILE A 133 -17.87 -16.74 -18.12
N LYS A 134 -17.47 -16.58 -16.85
CA LYS A 134 -16.08 -16.77 -16.44
C LYS A 134 -15.62 -18.22 -16.63
N ARG A 135 -16.46 -19.20 -16.31
CA ARG A 135 -16.14 -20.62 -16.52
C ARG A 135 -15.98 -20.94 -18.01
N LEU A 136 -16.93 -20.51 -18.83
CA LEU A 136 -16.87 -20.70 -20.29
C LEU A 136 -15.65 -20.03 -20.91
N ASN A 137 -15.30 -18.81 -20.47
CA ASN A 137 -14.09 -18.12 -20.93
C ASN A 137 -12.81 -18.87 -20.57
N LYS A 138 -12.76 -19.48 -19.38
CA LYS A 138 -11.63 -20.31 -18.96
C LYS A 138 -11.53 -21.58 -19.81
N GLU A 139 -12.63 -22.31 -19.98
CA GLU A 139 -12.67 -23.50 -20.83
C GLU A 139 -12.26 -23.18 -22.27
N LEU A 140 -12.73 -22.06 -22.84
CA LEU A 140 -12.31 -21.61 -24.16
C LEU A 140 -10.82 -21.26 -24.24
N ALA A 141 -10.24 -20.67 -23.18
CA ALA A 141 -8.81 -20.38 -23.12
C ALA A 141 -7.98 -21.68 -23.09
N ASP A 142 -8.41 -22.65 -22.29
CA ASP A 142 -7.77 -23.97 -22.19
C ASP A 142 -7.87 -24.73 -23.52
N LEU A 143 -9.04 -24.71 -24.16
CA LEU A 143 -9.30 -25.36 -25.45
C LEU A 143 -8.50 -24.70 -26.58
N LYS A 144 -8.38 -23.37 -26.59
CA LYS A 144 -7.45 -22.65 -27.49
C LYS A 144 -6.00 -23.04 -27.24
N GLY A 145 -5.60 -23.27 -25.99
CA GLY A 145 -4.28 -23.79 -25.63
C GLY A 145 -4.02 -25.17 -26.22
N LEU A 146 -4.98 -26.08 -26.07
CA LEU A 146 -4.91 -27.44 -26.64
C LEU A 146 -4.89 -27.43 -28.17
N ILE A 147 -5.71 -26.63 -28.84
CA ILE A 147 -5.69 -26.53 -30.31
C ILE A 147 -4.32 -26.04 -30.82
N LYS A 148 -3.68 -25.11 -30.10
CA LYS A 148 -2.32 -24.66 -30.45
C LYS A 148 -1.26 -25.74 -30.25
N SER A 149 -1.47 -26.72 -29.37
CA SER A 149 -0.52 -27.80 -29.13
C SER A 149 -0.73 -29.02 -30.04
N VAL A 150 -1.83 -29.08 -30.80
CA VAL A 150 -2.03 -30.11 -31.82
C VAL A 150 -1.08 -29.83 -33.00
N PRO A 151 -0.17 -30.76 -33.35
CA PRO A 151 0.72 -30.61 -34.50
C PRO A 151 -0.10 -30.43 -35.78
N THR A 152 0.25 -29.44 -36.59
CA THR A 152 -0.45 -29.22 -37.85
C THR A 152 -0.09 -30.31 -38.87
N LEU A 153 -0.91 -30.49 -39.89
CA LEU A 153 -0.60 -31.41 -40.99
C LEU A 153 0.73 -31.10 -41.68
N ASN A 154 1.19 -29.84 -41.63
CA ASN A 154 2.50 -29.45 -42.15
C ASN A 154 3.64 -29.90 -41.23
N ASP A 155 3.43 -29.86 -39.91
CA ASP A 155 4.39 -30.36 -38.91
C ASP A 155 4.51 -31.89 -38.98
N ILE A 156 3.43 -32.60 -39.26
CA ILE A 156 3.45 -34.06 -39.44
C ILE A 156 4.13 -34.43 -40.78
N LYS A 157 3.87 -33.68 -41.85
CA LYS A 157 4.50 -33.92 -43.15
C LYS A 157 6.01 -33.67 -43.14
N SER A 158 6.51 -32.75 -42.31
CA SER A 158 7.95 -32.52 -42.19
C SER A 158 8.66 -33.67 -41.47
N LEU A 159 7.99 -34.34 -40.53
CA LEU A 159 8.50 -35.52 -39.81
C LEU A 159 8.50 -36.81 -40.67
N LEU A 160 7.64 -36.91 -41.69
CA LEU A 160 7.52 -38.08 -42.56
C LEU A 160 8.38 -38.00 -43.83
N LYS A 161 9.16 -36.93 -44.03
CA LYS A 161 10.09 -36.87 -45.18
C LYS A 161 11.25 -37.85 -44.94
N PRO A 162 11.44 -38.87 -45.79
CA PRO A 162 12.56 -39.79 -45.65
C PRO A 162 13.87 -39.03 -45.87
N GLU A 163 14.82 -39.16 -44.95
CA GLU A 163 16.19 -38.71 -45.16
C GLU A 163 16.77 -39.46 -46.36
N THR A 164 17.09 -38.72 -47.42
CA THR A 164 17.78 -39.27 -48.57
C THR A 164 19.23 -39.53 -48.17
N PRO A 165 19.73 -40.78 -48.25
CA PRO A 165 21.07 -41.11 -47.79
C PRO A 165 22.11 -40.42 -48.68
N LYS A 166 22.97 -39.60 -48.06
CA LYS A 166 24.09 -38.95 -48.74
C LYS A 166 25.13 -40.00 -49.11
N THR A 167 25.25 -40.30 -50.41
CA THR A 167 26.34 -41.11 -50.96
C THR A 167 27.64 -40.33 -50.97
N LYS A 168 28.72 -41.03 -50.61
CA LYS A 168 30.12 -40.59 -50.50
C LYS A 168 30.68 -39.96 -51.77
#